data_AF-A0A928ZVF8-F1
#
_entry.id   AF-A0A928ZVF8-F1
#
_cell.length_a   1.000
_cell.length_b   1.000
_cell.length_c   1.000
_cell.angle_alpha   90.00
_cell.angle_beta   90.00
_cell.angle_gamma   90.00
#
_symmetry.space_group_name_H-M   'P 1'
#
loop_
_entity.id
_entity.type
_entity.pdbx_description
1 polymer ?
#
loop_
_entity_poly.entity_id
_entity_poly.type
_entity_poly.pdbx_seq_one_letter_code
_entity_poly.pdbx_strand_id
1 'polypeptide(L)'
;RYPVDGIQLDDHFSLPMAMGYDPYTVQLYQASHGGASPSDDPSAPDWVAWRAQAITSLLADITQAIKQVRPGVIVSVSPNPPGFAYRNYLQDWVRWVNLGIVDEVVVQLYRDDLTVFEQDLYNSGFHNLRSQIPIAIGLYTGPLSSAKDFNRTIDEISAVQQAGYGGVAFFSWETTFWFLKKATDLEVRHTLHRLFAL
;
A
#
# COMPACT_ATOMS: atom_id res chain seq x y z
N ARG A 1 18.19 16.46 9.24
CA ARG A 1 17.51 16.46 7.93
C ARG A 1 18.20 15.44 7.05
N TYR A 2 17.47 14.57 6.35
CA TYR A 2 18.03 13.54 5.48
C TYR A 2 17.74 13.87 4.00
N PRO A 3 18.70 13.66 3.08
CA PRO A 3 18.49 13.89 1.66
C PRO A 3 17.78 12.68 1.02
N VAL A 4 16.50 12.51 1.32
CA VAL A 4 15.68 11.40 0.76
C VAL A 4 14.88 11.85 -0.45
N ASP A 5 14.67 10.98 -1.43
CA ASP A 5 13.86 11.28 -2.63
C ASP A 5 12.35 11.10 -2.38
N GLY A 6 12.01 10.29 -1.39
CA GLY A 6 10.63 10.02 -1.00
C GLY A 6 10.49 9.65 0.47
N ILE A 7 9.25 9.68 0.95
CA ILE A 7 8.81 9.17 2.23
C ILE A 7 7.67 8.20 1.94
N GLN A 8 7.87 6.92 2.22
CA GLN A 8 6.79 5.94 2.23
C GLN A 8 6.24 5.83 3.65
N LEU A 9 4.95 6.06 3.81
CA LEU A 9 4.25 5.85 5.07
C LEU A 9 3.98 4.36 5.28
N ASP A 10 3.92 3.99 6.55
CA ASP A 10 3.68 2.62 7.00
C ASP A 10 2.43 2.02 6.34
N ASP A 11 2.47 0.73 6.01
CA ASP A 11 1.33 0.04 5.40
C ASP A 11 0.11 -0.04 6.33
N HIS A 12 0.33 0.12 7.64
CA HIS A 12 -0.67 0.27 8.68
C HIS A 12 -1.02 1.74 8.96
N PHE A 13 -0.84 2.67 8.01
CA PHE A 13 -1.52 3.98 8.06
C PHE A 13 -3.03 3.77 7.89
N SER A 14 -3.66 3.22 8.92
CA SER A 14 -4.90 2.48 8.86
C SER A 14 -5.52 2.31 10.25
N LEU A 15 -6.77 1.87 10.30
CA LEU A 15 -7.45 1.52 11.55
C LEU A 15 -8.26 0.24 11.32
N PRO A 16 -8.01 -0.86 12.06
CA PRO A 16 -8.82 -2.07 11.94
C PRO A 16 -10.30 -1.78 12.08
N MET A 17 -11.13 -2.41 11.25
CA MET A 17 -12.56 -2.15 11.12
C MET A 17 -13.31 -2.16 12.46
N ALA A 18 -12.89 -3.00 13.41
CA ALA A 18 -13.50 -3.11 14.74
C ALA A 18 -13.14 -1.98 15.73
N MET A 19 -12.22 -1.07 15.39
CA MET A 19 -11.70 -0.04 16.30
C MET A 19 -12.38 1.34 16.10
N GLY A 20 -12.03 2.33 16.92
CA GLY A 20 -12.59 3.69 16.87
C GLY A 20 -13.78 3.95 17.79
N TYR A 21 -14.04 3.04 18.73
CA TYR A 21 -15.10 3.15 19.74
C TYR A 21 -14.59 3.67 21.09
N ASP A 22 -13.37 4.19 21.16
CA ASP A 22 -12.88 4.83 22.38
C ASP A 22 -13.70 6.12 22.68
N PRO A 23 -13.77 6.55 23.94
CA PRO A 23 -14.63 7.67 24.33
C PRO A 23 -14.34 8.97 23.57
N TYR A 24 -13.09 9.22 23.17
CA TYR A 24 -12.73 10.43 22.45
C TYR A 24 -13.25 10.40 21.02
N THR A 25 -13.02 9.30 20.30
CA THR A 25 -13.50 9.15 18.91
C THR A 25 -15.03 9.17 18.85
N VAL A 26 -15.72 8.54 19.80
CA VAL A 26 -17.19 8.59 19.89
C VAL A 26 -17.70 10.01 20.10
N GLN A 27 -17.06 10.79 20.97
CA GLN A 27 -17.43 12.20 21.20
C GLN A 27 -17.26 13.05 19.94
N LEU A 28 -16.19 12.85 19.17
CA LEU A 28 -16.00 13.53 17.88
C LEU A 28 -17.09 13.17 16.86
N TYR A 29 -17.48 11.90 16.80
CA TYR A 29 -18.59 11.48 15.94
C TYR A 29 -19.89 12.15 16.36
N GLN A 30 -20.25 12.08 17.65
CA GLN A 30 -21.45 12.72 18.19
C GLN A 30 -21.49 14.22 17.91
N ALA A 31 -20.37 14.92 18.09
CA ALA A 31 -20.27 16.35 17.81
C ALA A 31 -20.56 16.70 16.34
N SER A 32 -20.18 15.83 15.39
CA SER A 32 -20.45 16.00 13.96
C SER A 32 -21.82 15.49 13.51
N HIS A 33 -22.57 14.78 14.36
CA HIS A 33 -23.87 14.16 14.05
C HIS A 33 -24.99 14.57 15.01
N GLY A 34 -24.92 15.79 15.58
CA GLY A 34 -25.99 16.33 16.42
C GLY A 34 -26.25 15.52 17.70
N GLY A 35 -25.22 14.87 18.24
CA GLY A 35 -25.28 14.03 19.44
C GLY A 35 -25.59 12.56 19.19
N ALA A 36 -25.84 12.15 17.93
CA ALA A 36 -26.07 10.74 17.61
C ALA A 36 -24.80 9.90 17.82
N SER A 37 -24.92 8.76 18.50
CA SER A 37 -23.83 7.79 18.64
C SER A 37 -23.52 7.09 17.30
N PRO A 38 -22.27 6.63 17.10
CA PRO A 38 -21.97 5.76 15.96
C PRO A 38 -22.71 4.43 16.09
N SER A 39 -22.87 3.75 14.95
CA SER A 39 -23.46 2.41 14.91
C SER A 39 -22.62 1.41 15.71
N ASP A 40 -23.27 0.50 16.44
CA ASP A 40 -22.61 -0.63 17.09
C ASP A 40 -22.09 -1.68 16.08
N ASP A 41 -22.63 -1.67 14.85
CA ASP A 41 -22.06 -2.41 13.72
C ASP A 41 -20.86 -1.64 13.15
N PRO A 42 -19.62 -2.15 13.28
CA PRO A 42 -18.42 -1.50 12.75
C PRO A 42 -18.44 -1.38 11.23
N SER A 43 -19.21 -2.20 10.51
CA SER A 43 -19.31 -2.17 9.05
C SER A 43 -20.40 -1.23 8.53
N ALA A 44 -21.15 -0.56 9.42
CA ALA A 44 -22.19 0.37 9.03
C ALA A 44 -21.63 1.48 8.11
N PRO A 45 -22.20 1.69 6.91
CA PRO A 45 -21.59 2.54 5.88
C PRO A 45 -21.22 3.96 6.35
N ASP A 46 -22.10 4.62 7.09
CA ASP A 46 -21.86 5.98 7.59
C ASP A 46 -20.69 6.04 8.58
N TRP A 47 -20.60 5.03 9.46
CA TRP A 47 -19.53 4.94 10.44
C TRP A 47 -18.18 4.59 9.83
N VAL A 48 -18.18 3.70 8.83
CA VAL A 48 -16.99 3.39 8.02
C VAL A 48 -16.51 4.64 7.29
N ALA A 49 -17.42 5.32 6.58
CA ALA A 49 -17.10 6.50 5.79
C ALA A 49 -16.53 7.64 6.67
N TRP A 50 -17.11 7.86 7.85
CA TRP A 50 -16.64 8.90 8.77
C TRP A 50 -15.22 8.62 9.27
N ARG A 51 -14.91 7.38 9.69
CA ARG A 51 -13.56 7.02 10.15
C ARG A 51 -12.54 7.04 9.01
N ALA A 52 -12.90 6.53 7.83
CA ALA A 52 -12.04 6.59 6.65
C ALA A 52 -11.74 8.04 6.24
N GLN A 53 -12.72 8.96 6.38
CA GLN A 53 -12.52 10.40 6.17
C GLN A 53 -11.54 10.99 7.18
N ALA A 54 -11.58 10.57 8.45
CA ALA A 54 -10.64 11.05 9.46
C ALA A 54 -9.19 10.65 9.11
N ILE A 55 -8.96 9.39 8.72
CA ILE A 55 -7.64 8.90 8.26
C ILE A 55 -7.19 9.68 7.01
N THR A 56 -8.09 9.90 6.05
CA THR A 56 -7.81 10.67 4.83
C THR A 56 -7.38 12.09 5.14
N SER A 57 -8.04 12.74 6.10
CA SER A 57 -7.74 14.12 6.49
C SER A 57 -6.38 14.21 7.17
N LEU A 58 -6.07 13.27 8.07
CA LEU A 58 -4.75 13.18 8.70
C LEU A 58 -3.64 12.98 7.66
N LEU A 59 -3.86 12.10 6.68
CA LEU A 59 -2.89 11.88 5.61
C LEU A 59 -2.66 13.15 4.78
N ALA A 60 -3.72 13.88 4.45
CA ALA A 60 -3.63 15.14 3.73
C ALA A 60 -2.80 16.18 4.49
N ASP A 61 -3.02 16.32 5.81
CA ASP A 61 -2.25 17.23 6.66
C ASP A 61 -0.76 16.83 6.72
N ILE A 62 -0.47 15.53 6.84
CA ILE A 62 0.90 15.00 6.82
C ILE A 62 1.58 15.29 5.48
N THR A 63 0.93 14.96 4.36
CA THR A 63 1.44 15.25 3.01
C THR A 63 1.70 16.75 2.85
N GLN A 64 0.77 17.60 3.27
CA GLN A 64 0.93 19.05 3.19
C GLN A 64 2.15 19.52 3.99
N ALA A 65 2.30 19.06 5.23
CA ALA A 65 3.44 19.40 6.08
C ALA A 65 4.78 18.96 5.46
N ILE A 66 4.83 17.74 4.89
CA ILE A 66 6.01 17.23 4.19
C ILE A 66 6.36 18.14 3.00
N LYS A 67 5.38 18.46 2.15
CA LYS A 67 5.58 19.25 0.92
C LYS A 67 5.90 20.72 1.21
N GLN A 68 5.44 21.27 2.34
CA GLN A 68 5.85 22.60 2.80
C GLN A 68 7.36 22.66 3.12
N VAL A 69 7.91 21.58 3.70
CA VAL A 69 9.34 21.51 4.04
C VAL A 69 10.19 21.20 2.81
N ARG A 70 9.73 20.28 1.96
CA ARG A 70 10.42 19.90 0.72
C ARG A 70 9.42 19.73 -0.43
N PRO A 71 9.18 20.79 -1.22
CA PRO A 71 8.39 20.68 -2.42
C PRO A 71 8.98 19.62 -3.36
N GLY A 72 8.14 18.72 -3.87
CA GLY A 72 8.53 17.69 -4.84
C GLY A 72 9.08 16.37 -4.26
N VAL A 73 9.23 16.22 -2.93
CA VAL A 73 9.53 14.90 -2.34
C VAL A 73 8.36 13.94 -2.59
N ILE A 74 8.63 12.69 -2.95
CA ILE A 74 7.58 11.68 -3.19
C ILE A 74 6.94 11.28 -1.86
N VAL A 75 5.60 11.27 -1.78
CA VAL A 75 4.85 10.67 -0.68
C VAL A 75 4.20 9.38 -1.19
N SER A 76 4.59 8.26 -0.60
CA SER A 76 4.20 6.91 -1.02
C SER A 76 3.45 6.20 0.10
N VAL A 77 2.58 5.26 -0.27
CA VAL A 77 1.88 4.35 0.66
C VAL A 77 1.94 2.92 0.13
N SER A 78 1.87 1.92 1.01
CA SER A 78 1.93 0.51 0.64
C SER A 78 0.67 -0.29 1.05
N PRO A 79 -0.53 0.00 0.50
CA PRO A 79 -1.78 -0.59 0.95
C PRO A 79 -2.03 -1.99 0.35
N ASN A 80 -3.02 -2.68 0.91
CA ASN A 80 -3.65 -3.84 0.27
C ASN A 80 -4.55 -3.40 -0.92
N PRO A 81 -5.07 -4.35 -1.75
CA PRO A 81 -6.06 -4.04 -2.77
C PRO A 81 -7.26 -3.24 -2.22
N PRO A 82 -7.84 -2.28 -2.97
CA PRO A 82 -8.77 -1.26 -2.48
C PRO A 82 -9.91 -1.82 -1.61
N GLY A 83 -10.58 -2.86 -2.11
CA GLY A 83 -11.72 -3.45 -1.40
C GLY A 83 -11.32 -4.06 -0.05
N PHE A 84 -10.15 -4.70 0.03
CA PHE A 84 -9.66 -5.27 1.28
C PHE A 84 -9.16 -4.19 2.24
N ALA A 85 -8.41 -3.21 1.72
CA ALA A 85 -7.86 -2.11 2.51
C ALA A 85 -8.97 -1.27 3.16
N TYR A 86 -10.03 -0.93 2.42
CA TYR A 86 -11.14 -0.16 2.95
C TYR A 86 -11.99 -0.95 3.95
N ARG A 87 -12.39 -2.18 3.60
CA ARG A 87 -13.30 -2.99 4.44
C ARG A 87 -12.68 -3.55 5.72
N ASN A 88 -11.35 -3.69 5.77
CA ASN A 88 -10.70 -4.25 6.95
C ASN A 88 -9.93 -3.19 7.74
N TYR A 89 -9.48 -2.11 7.08
CA TYR A 89 -8.52 -1.16 7.66
C TYR A 89 -8.85 0.31 7.40
N LEU A 90 -10.02 0.62 6.84
CA LEU A 90 -10.50 1.99 6.61
C LEU A 90 -9.58 2.84 5.71
N GLN A 91 -8.72 2.20 4.92
CA GLN A 91 -7.83 2.87 3.98
C GLN A 91 -8.54 3.11 2.64
N ASP A 92 -8.94 4.36 2.39
CA ASP A 92 -9.55 4.79 1.12
C ASP A 92 -8.48 5.31 0.14
N TRP A 93 -7.50 4.46 -0.17
CA TRP A 93 -6.34 4.92 -0.93
C TRP A 93 -6.64 5.28 -2.38
N VAL A 94 -7.70 4.72 -2.98
CA VAL A 94 -8.17 5.15 -4.31
C VAL A 94 -8.58 6.61 -4.26
N ARG A 95 -9.28 7.03 -3.20
CA ARG A 95 -9.60 8.44 -2.97
C ARG A 95 -8.35 9.28 -2.72
N TRP A 96 -7.35 8.76 -2.00
CA TRP A 96 -6.10 9.49 -1.78
C TRP A 96 -5.37 9.81 -3.09
N VAL A 97 -5.35 8.86 -4.04
CA VAL A 97 -4.84 9.08 -5.39
C VAL A 97 -5.65 10.16 -6.12
N ASN A 98 -6.97 10.02 -6.15
CA ASN A 98 -7.84 10.97 -6.85
C ASN A 98 -7.78 12.40 -6.28
N LEU A 99 -7.47 12.55 -4.99
CA LEU A 99 -7.28 13.83 -4.32
C LEU A 99 -5.85 14.39 -4.45
N GLY A 100 -4.92 13.64 -5.04
CA GLY A 100 -3.50 14.03 -5.13
C GLY A 100 -2.79 14.07 -3.78
N ILE A 101 -3.23 13.27 -2.81
CA ILE A 101 -2.65 13.20 -1.46
C ILE A 101 -1.35 12.36 -1.46
N VAL A 102 -1.24 11.40 -2.36
CA VAL A 102 -0.07 10.53 -2.53
C VAL A 102 0.44 10.61 -3.97
N ASP A 103 1.76 10.51 -4.13
CA ASP A 103 2.42 10.56 -5.44
C ASP A 103 2.71 9.16 -6.01
N GLU A 104 2.75 8.14 -5.16
CA GLU A 104 3.07 6.75 -5.52
C GLU A 104 2.29 5.77 -4.63
N VAL A 105 1.91 4.61 -5.19
CA VAL A 105 1.33 3.50 -4.42
C VAL A 105 2.07 2.19 -4.71
N VAL A 106 2.42 1.46 -3.66
CA VAL A 106 2.98 0.09 -3.75
C VAL A 106 1.93 -0.90 -3.24
N VAL A 107 1.15 -1.49 -4.14
CA VAL A 107 0.04 -2.38 -3.73
C VAL A 107 0.59 -3.74 -3.30
N GLN A 108 0.31 -4.14 -2.06
CA GLN A 108 0.68 -5.46 -1.54
C GLN A 108 -0.24 -6.54 -2.12
N LEU A 109 0.15 -7.15 -3.24
CA LEU A 109 -0.64 -8.19 -3.89
C LEU A 109 -0.04 -9.57 -3.61
N TYR A 110 -0.32 -10.10 -2.41
CA TYR A 110 0.20 -11.40 -2.00
C TYR A 110 -0.81 -12.50 -2.27
N ARG A 111 -0.49 -13.35 -3.24
CA ARG A 111 -1.29 -14.52 -3.65
C ARG A 111 -0.39 -15.73 -3.80
N ASP A 112 -0.90 -16.89 -3.38
CA ASP A 112 -0.19 -18.16 -3.54
C ASP A 112 -0.35 -18.72 -4.97
N ASP A 113 -1.45 -18.39 -5.65
CA ASP A 113 -1.78 -18.85 -7.01
C ASP A 113 -1.51 -17.77 -8.07
N LEU A 114 -0.86 -18.14 -9.19
CA LEU A 114 -0.41 -17.19 -10.21
C LEU A 114 -1.61 -16.69 -11.01
N THR A 115 -2.57 -17.56 -11.29
CA THR A 115 -3.77 -17.21 -12.04
C THR A 115 -4.58 -16.18 -11.25
N VAL A 116 -4.72 -16.38 -9.93
CA VAL A 116 -5.38 -15.41 -9.05
C VAL A 116 -4.61 -14.09 -9.00
N PHE A 117 -3.28 -14.15 -8.90
CA PHE A 117 -2.42 -12.96 -8.95
C PHE A 117 -2.64 -12.16 -10.24
N GLU A 118 -2.57 -12.81 -11.40
CA GLU A 118 -2.78 -12.20 -12.71
C GLU A 118 -4.19 -11.60 -12.85
N GLN A 119 -5.22 -12.29 -12.38
CA GLN A 119 -6.59 -11.77 -12.41
C GLN A 119 -6.74 -10.51 -11.53
N ASP A 120 -6.15 -10.52 -10.35
CA ASP A 120 -6.26 -9.40 -9.41
C ASP A 120 -5.53 -8.15 -9.90
N LEU A 121 -4.47 -8.28 -10.70
CA LEU A 121 -3.81 -7.15 -11.39
C LEU A 121 -4.76 -6.36 -12.31
N TYR A 122 -5.84 -6.95 -12.81
CA TYR A 122 -6.78 -6.23 -13.67
C TYR A 122 -8.09 -5.91 -12.94
N ASN A 123 -8.52 -6.80 -12.03
CA ASN A 123 -9.88 -6.81 -11.52
C ASN A 123 -10.05 -6.28 -10.10
N SER A 124 -8.96 -5.89 -9.42
CA SER A 124 -9.02 -5.37 -8.04
C SER A 124 -9.39 -3.89 -7.91
N GLY A 125 -9.77 -3.22 -9.01
CA GLY A 125 -10.31 -1.85 -8.96
C GLY A 125 -9.26 -0.73 -8.90
N PHE A 126 -7.99 -1.02 -9.16
CA PHE A 126 -6.93 0.00 -9.21
C PHE A 126 -6.14 0.04 -10.52
N HIS A 127 -6.41 -0.88 -11.47
CA HIS A 127 -5.66 -0.97 -12.72
C HIS A 127 -5.65 0.36 -13.49
N ASN A 128 -6.79 1.05 -13.59
CA ASN A 128 -6.88 2.32 -14.33
C ASN A 128 -6.08 3.47 -13.69
N LEU A 129 -5.81 3.41 -12.38
CA LEU A 129 -5.09 4.46 -11.65
C LEU A 129 -3.61 4.57 -12.06
N ARG A 130 -3.04 3.53 -12.70
CA ARG A 130 -1.67 3.53 -13.22
C ARG A 130 -1.41 4.62 -14.28
N SER A 131 -2.48 5.17 -14.87
CA SER A 131 -2.42 6.32 -15.78
C SER A 131 -2.36 7.68 -15.08
N GLN A 132 -2.61 7.72 -13.77
CA GLN A 132 -2.62 8.94 -12.97
C GLN A 132 -1.32 9.10 -12.18
N ILE A 133 -0.87 8.02 -11.53
CA ILE A 133 0.36 7.99 -10.73
C ILE A 133 1.11 6.67 -10.95
N PRO A 134 2.42 6.60 -10.65
CA PRO A 134 3.14 5.34 -10.55
C PRO A 134 2.48 4.41 -9.53
N ILE A 135 2.16 3.20 -9.97
CA ILE A 135 1.72 2.10 -9.11
C ILE A 135 2.68 0.93 -9.31
N ALA A 136 3.34 0.51 -8.23
CA ALA A 136 4.14 -0.70 -8.19
C ALA A 136 3.40 -1.81 -7.44
N ILE A 137 3.82 -3.05 -7.65
CA ILE A 137 3.24 -4.23 -6.99
C ILE A 137 4.25 -4.82 -6.00
N GLY A 138 3.85 -4.89 -4.73
CA GLY A 138 4.57 -5.61 -3.70
C GLY A 138 4.46 -7.13 -3.91
N LEU A 139 5.59 -7.80 -4.01
CA LEU A 139 5.72 -9.26 -4.09
C LEU A 139 6.30 -9.80 -2.79
N TYR A 140 5.55 -10.67 -2.12
CA TYR A 140 6.05 -11.39 -0.95
C TYR A 140 7.01 -12.50 -1.38
N THR A 141 8.24 -12.52 -0.86
CA THR A 141 9.25 -13.54 -1.23
C THR A 141 9.45 -14.62 -0.15
N GLY A 142 8.68 -14.58 0.94
CA GLY A 142 8.75 -15.55 2.02
C GLY A 142 9.92 -15.35 3.00
N PRO A 143 9.90 -16.05 4.14
CA PRO A 143 11.02 -16.11 5.08
C PRO A 143 12.13 -17.03 4.54
N LEU A 144 13.32 -16.99 5.14
CA LEU A 144 14.47 -17.80 4.71
C LEU A 144 14.20 -19.31 4.76
N SER A 145 13.40 -19.78 5.72
CA SER A 145 13.05 -21.19 5.89
C SER A 145 12.08 -21.72 4.84
N SER A 146 11.32 -20.85 4.19
CA SER A 146 10.30 -21.20 3.20
C SER A 146 10.21 -20.11 2.14
N ALA A 147 11.36 -19.78 1.55
CA ALA A 147 11.44 -18.78 0.50
C ALA A 147 10.57 -19.18 -0.68
N LYS A 148 9.89 -18.20 -1.29
CA LYS A 148 9.13 -18.40 -2.52
C LYS A 148 10.07 -18.89 -3.63
N ASP A 149 9.57 -19.78 -4.47
CA ASP A 149 10.29 -20.21 -5.67
C ASP A 149 10.67 -18.98 -6.53
N PHE A 150 11.94 -18.93 -6.93
CA PHE A 150 12.44 -17.83 -7.73
C PHE A 150 11.80 -17.80 -9.13
N ASN A 151 11.51 -18.95 -9.74
CA ASN A 151 10.80 -19.00 -11.02
C ASN A 151 9.41 -18.39 -10.89
N ARG A 152 8.72 -18.69 -9.77
CA ARG A 152 7.42 -18.09 -9.48
C ARG A 152 7.51 -16.57 -9.33
N THR A 153 8.59 -16.07 -8.73
CA THR A 153 8.83 -14.63 -8.62
C THR A 153 9.07 -13.99 -9.99
N ILE A 154 9.78 -14.68 -10.90
CA ILE A 154 9.98 -14.23 -12.29
C ILE A 154 8.66 -14.15 -13.06
N ASP A 155 7.78 -15.14 -12.89
CA ASP A 155 6.45 -15.16 -13.52
C ASP A 155 5.60 -13.98 -13.01
N GLU A 156 5.60 -13.72 -11.70
CA GLU A 156 4.91 -12.58 -11.10
C GLU A 156 5.45 -11.24 -11.62
N ILE A 157 6.78 -11.08 -11.73
CA ILE A 157 7.40 -9.88 -12.33
C ILE A 157 6.92 -9.68 -13.77
N SER A 158 6.92 -10.76 -14.56
CA SER A 158 6.50 -10.73 -15.96
C SER A 158 5.02 -10.33 -16.09
N ALA A 159 4.15 -10.86 -15.22
CA ALA A 159 2.74 -10.50 -15.18
C ALA A 159 2.52 -9.02 -14.80
N VAL A 160 3.27 -8.50 -13.83
CA VAL A 160 3.21 -7.07 -13.43
C VAL A 160 3.64 -6.15 -14.58
N GLN A 161 4.72 -6.51 -15.29
CA GLN A 161 5.20 -5.78 -16.47
C GLN A 161 4.16 -5.80 -17.60
N GLN A 162 3.56 -6.96 -17.90
CA GLN A 162 2.53 -7.09 -18.93
C GLN A 162 1.27 -6.29 -18.60
N ALA A 163 0.90 -6.20 -17.32
CA ALA A 163 -0.18 -5.35 -16.85
C ALA A 163 0.15 -3.84 -16.88
N GLY A 164 1.39 -3.46 -17.19
CA GLY A 164 1.78 -2.07 -17.37
C GLY A 164 1.82 -1.26 -16.08
N TYR A 165 2.16 -1.92 -14.96
CA TYR A 165 2.48 -1.27 -13.69
C TYR A 165 3.90 -0.68 -13.71
N GLY A 166 4.16 0.30 -12.84
CA GLY A 166 5.41 1.06 -12.80
C GLY A 166 6.61 0.28 -12.24
N GLY A 167 6.39 -0.90 -11.64
CA GLY A 167 7.47 -1.75 -11.14
C GLY A 167 6.99 -2.75 -10.09
N VAL A 168 7.97 -3.38 -9.43
CA VAL A 168 7.74 -4.28 -8.30
C VAL A 168 8.55 -3.84 -7.09
N ALA A 169 8.05 -4.18 -5.89
CA ALA A 169 8.80 -4.10 -4.64
C ALA A 169 8.83 -5.49 -4.00
N PHE A 170 9.98 -5.93 -3.48
CA PHE A 170 10.10 -7.23 -2.83
C PHE A 170 9.98 -7.08 -1.32
N PHE A 171 9.07 -7.83 -0.71
CA PHE A 171 8.84 -7.82 0.73
C PHE A 171 9.26 -9.16 1.36
N SER A 172 10.16 -9.08 2.34
CA SER A 172 10.47 -10.18 3.26
C SER A 172 10.96 -9.61 4.58
N TRP A 173 10.49 -10.17 5.70
CA TRP A 173 10.84 -9.69 7.03
C TRP A 173 12.28 -10.05 7.45
N GLU A 174 12.80 -11.19 6.99
CA GLU A 174 14.03 -11.79 7.53
C GLU A 174 15.31 -11.40 6.80
N THR A 175 15.24 -10.85 5.59
CA THR A 175 16.43 -10.56 4.77
C THR A 175 17.04 -9.17 5.02
N THR A 176 16.56 -8.45 6.04
CA THR A 176 17.15 -7.19 6.52
C THR A 176 18.63 -7.34 6.90
N PHE A 177 19.06 -8.55 7.25
CA PHE A 177 20.45 -8.86 7.59
C PHE A 177 21.25 -9.30 6.35
N TRP A 178 22.00 -8.35 5.77
CA TRP A 178 22.78 -8.55 4.54
C TRP A 178 23.76 -9.74 4.57
N PHE A 179 24.22 -10.17 5.75
CA PHE A 179 25.11 -11.32 5.92
C PHE A 179 24.39 -12.69 5.78
N LEU A 180 23.06 -12.72 5.73
CA LEU A 180 22.27 -13.93 5.43
C LEU A 180 22.12 -14.16 3.92
N LYS A 181 22.66 -13.26 3.09
CA LYS A 181 22.61 -13.34 1.64
C LYS A 181 23.41 -14.53 1.12
N LYS A 182 22.76 -15.40 0.34
CA LYS A 182 23.41 -16.57 -0.29
C LYS A 182 24.14 -16.24 -1.59
N ALA A 183 23.72 -15.20 -2.31
CA ALA A 183 24.30 -14.79 -3.58
C ALA A 183 25.28 -13.62 -3.42
N THR A 184 26.21 -13.46 -4.35
CA THR A 184 27.11 -12.30 -4.40
C THR A 184 26.38 -11.03 -4.86
N ASP A 185 26.99 -9.86 -4.63
CA ASP A 185 26.46 -8.59 -5.15
C ASP A 185 26.43 -8.53 -6.68
N LEU A 186 27.42 -9.12 -7.33
CA LEU A 186 27.48 -9.19 -8.79
C LEU A 186 26.33 -10.04 -9.36
N GLU A 187 26.07 -11.21 -8.77
CA GLU A 187 24.97 -12.08 -9.19
C GLU A 187 23.60 -11.42 -9.00
N VAL A 188 23.40 -10.70 -7.89
CA VAL A 188 22.16 -9.96 -7.67
C VAL A 188 22.01 -8.84 -8.70
N ARG A 189 23.05 -8.04 -8.95
CA ARG A 189 23.01 -6.98 -9.96
C ARG A 189 22.74 -7.53 -11.36
N HIS A 190 23.45 -8.59 -11.77
CA HIS A 190 23.22 -9.23 -13.06
C HIS A 190 21.80 -9.79 -13.19
N THR A 191 21.26 -10.39 -12.13
CA THR A 191 19.89 -10.90 -12.11
C THR A 191 18.88 -9.76 -12.27
N LEU A 192 19.01 -8.68 -11.49
CA LEU A 192 18.13 -7.52 -11.59
C LEU A 192 18.23 -6.84 -12.96
N HIS A 193 19.45 -6.67 -13.50
CA HIS A 193 19.62 -6.16 -14.86
C HIS A 193 18.95 -7.05 -15.90
N ARG A 194 19.01 -8.37 -15.78
CA ARG A 194 18.34 -9.27 -16.73
C ARG A 194 16.81 -9.18 -16.66
N LEU A 195 16.27 -9.03 -15.46
CA LEU A 195 14.81 -9.01 -15.22
C LEU A 195 14.16 -7.66 -15.57
N PHE A 196 14.92 -6.56 -15.45
CA PHE A 196 14.41 -5.20 -15.62
C PHE A 196 15.13 -4.40 -16.71
N ALA A 197 16.01 -5.01 -17.50
CA ALA A 197 16.52 -4.37 -18.71
C ALA A 197 15.36 -4.24 -19.71
N LEU A 198 14.96 -3.00 -19.94
CA LEU A 198 14.12 -2.58 -21.06
C LEU A 198 14.93 -2.63 -22.36
#